data_AF-R1ELD7-F1
#
_entry.id   AF-R1ELD7-F1
#
_cell.length_a   1.000
_cell.length_b   1.000
_cell.length_c   1.000
_cell.angle_alpha   90.00
_cell.angle_beta   90.00
_cell.angle_gamma   90.00
#
_symmetry.space_group_name_H-M   'P 1'
#
loop_
_entity.id
_entity.type
_entity.pdbx_description
1 polymer ?
#
loop_
_entity_poly.entity_id
_entity_poly.type
_entity_poly.pdbx_seq_one_letter_code
_entity_poly.pdbx_strand_id
1 'polypeptide(L)'
;MSNPGNIIGGHKANLNNPNTSDEAKQHSKEVLDQEFDGGNIPQADQNKNPGNVAGGLKATLNNPNVSEEAKQSAKDRLNDM
;
A
#
# COMPACT_ATOMS: atom_id res chain seq x y z
N MET A 1 13.57 -0.24 10.73
CA MET A 1 12.32 -0.84 11.27
C MET A 1 11.39 -1.10 10.09
N SER A 2 10.85 -2.30 9.98
CA SER A 2 9.89 -2.64 8.91
C SER A 2 8.59 -1.84 9.10
N ASN A 3 8.00 -1.37 8.01
CA ASN A 3 6.69 -0.71 8.07
C ASN A 3 5.64 -1.73 8.55
N PRO A 4 4.83 -1.43 9.58
CA PRO A 4 3.75 -2.31 10.06
C PRO A 4 2.87 -2.85 8.93
N GLY A 5 2.58 -2.04 7.91
CA GLY A 5 1.79 -2.49 6.77
C GLY A 5 2.44 -3.58 5.93
N ASN A 6 3.78 -3.58 5.84
CA ASN A 6 4.51 -4.64 5.13
C ASN A 6 4.49 -5.96 5.92
N ILE A 7 4.55 -5.88 7.25
CA ILE A 7 4.48 -7.05 8.14
C ILE A 7 3.09 -7.70 8.03
N ILE A 8 2.04 -6.89 8.16
CA ILE A 8 0.64 -7.32 8.01
C ILE A 8 0.41 -7.91 6.62
N GLY A 9 0.90 -7.25 5.57
CA GLY A 9 0.81 -7.74 4.19
C GLY A 9 1.49 -9.10 4.01
N GLY A 10 2.66 -9.31 4.61
CA GLY A 10 3.38 -10.58 4.60
C GLY A 10 2.59 -11.72 5.25
N HIS A 11 2.03 -11.50 6.44
CA HIS A 11 1.20 -12.50 7.11
C HIS A 11 -0.09 -12.81 6.33
N LYS A 12 -0.74 -11.80 5.74
CA LYS A 12 -1.90 -12.03 4.84
C LYS A 12 -1.51 -12.81 3.59
N ALA A 13 -0.35 -12.56 3.01
CA ALA A 13 0.15 -13.34 1.88
C ALA A 13 0.41 -14.81 2.27
N ASN A 14 0.99 -15.03 3.45
CA ASN A 14 1.24 -16.37 3.98
C ASN A 14 -0.07 -17.17 4.19
N LEU A 15 -1.14 -16.51 4.65
CA LEU A 15 -2.46 -17.13 4.79
C LEU A 15 -3.08 -17.60 3.47
N ASN A 16 -2.83 -16.86 2.38
CA ASN A 16 -3.37 -17.18 1.05
C ASN A 16 -2.45 -18.08 0.23
N ASN A 17 -1.24 -18.38 0.69
CA ASN A 17 -0.29 -19.20 -0.04
C ASN A 17 -0.70 -20.69 0.06
N PRO A 18 -1.00 -21.38 -1.05
CA PRO A 18 -1.35 -22.80 -1.01
C PRO A 18 -0.15 -23.68 -0.65
N ASN A 19 1.08 -23.17 -0.78
CA ASN A 19 2.32 -23.92 -0.53
C ASN A 19 2.86 -23.76 0.91
N THR A 20 2.08 -23.16 1.82
CA THR A 20 2.46 -23.00 3.23
C THR A 20 1.70 -23.98 4.10
N SER A 21 2.34 -24.44 5.18
CA SER A 21 1.72 -25.39 6.11
C SER A 21 0.61 -24.73 6.93
N ASP A 22 -0.28 -25.56 7.46
CA ASP A 22 -1.40 -25.08 8.26
C ASP A 22 -0.92 -24.44 9.57
N GLU A 23 0.18 -24.93 10.16
CA GLU A 23 0.80 -24.33 11.35
C GLU A 23 1.34 -22.93 11.06
N ALA A 24 1.98 -22.74 9.90
CA ALA A 24 2.50 -21.43 9.49
C ALA A 24 1.37 -20.42 9.25
N LYS A 25 0.24 -20.90 8.70
CA LYS A 25 -0.98 -20.08 8.52
C LYS A 25 -1.60 -19.73 9.86
N GLN A 26 -1.74 -20.69 10.78
CA GLN A 26 -2.27 -20.44 12.11
C GLN A 26 -1.44 -19.40 12.85
N HIS A 27 -0.11 -19.55 12.87
CA HIS A 27 0.78 -18.55 13.47
C HIS A 27 0.62 -17.16 12.85
N SER A 28 0.50 -17.08 11.52
CA SER A 28 0.27 -15.80 10.84
C SER A 28 -1.08 -15.17 11.21
N LYS A 29 -2.10 -15.98 11.44
CA LYS A 29 -3.40 -15.52 11.91
C LYS A 29 -3.32 -15.00 13.35
N GLU A 30 -2.66 -15.74 14.24
CA GLU A 30 -2.47 -15.34 15.64
C GLU A 30 -1.72 -14.01 15.75
N VAL A 31 -0.62 -13.83 15.00
CA VAL A 31 0.13 -12.56 14.97
C VAL A 31 -0.75 -11.42 14.46
N LEU A 32 -1.55 -11.63 13.41
CA LEU A 32 -2.45 -10.60 12.89
C LEU A 32 -3.51 -10.20 13.91
N ASP A 33 -4.11 -11.17 14.62
CA ASP A 33 -5.16 -10.93 15.61
C ASP A 33 -4.60 -10.28 16.89
N GLN A 34 -3.43 -10.72 17.37
CA GLN A 34 -2.84 -10.25 18.63
C GLN A 34 -2.11 -8.91 18.49
N GLU A 35 -1.35 -8.73 17.42
CA GLU A 35 -0.43 -7.58 17.28
C GLU A 35 -0.95 -6.50 16.33
N PHE A 36 -1.89 -6.83 15.44
CA PHE A 36 -2.30 -5.95 14.34
C PHE A 36 -3.82 -5.80 14.18
N ASP A 37 -4.60 -6.04 15.24
CA ASP A 37 -6.07 -5.89 15.25
C ASP A 37 -6.75 -6.64 14.08
N GLY A 38 -6.37 -7.90 13.88
CA GLY A 38 -6.85 -8.73 12.75
C GLY A 38 -6.26 -8.34 11.39
N GLY A 39 -5.12 -7.65 11.39
CA GLY A 39 -4.56 -7.03 10.20
C GLY A 39 -5.33 -5.80 9.74
N ASN A 40 -6.09 -5.17 10.64
CA ASN A 40 -6.66 -3.85 10.43
C ASN A 40 -5.55 -2.82 10.63
N ILE A 41 -5.00 -2.36 9.50
CA ILE A 41 -4.03 -1.29 9.52
C ILE A 41 -4.85 -0.01 9.68
N PRO A 42 -4.73 0.77 10.78
CA PRO A 42 -5.26 2.13 10.78
C PRO A 42 -4.68 2.78 9.53
N GLN A 43 -5.58 3.18 8.62
CA GLN A 43 -5.25 3.65 7.29
C GLN A 43 -4.10 4.62 7.44
N ALA A 44 -2.89 4.19 7.05
CA ALA A 44 -1.66 4.87 7.40
C ALA A 44 -1.86 6.35 7.09
N ASP A 45 -1.85 7.12 8.18
CA ASP A 45 -2.41 8.44 8.26
C ASP A 45 -1.89 9.31 7.13
N GLN A 46 -2.71 10.29 6.75
CA GLN A 46 -2.79 11.02 5.50
C GLN A 46 -1.57 11.90 5.18
N ASN A 47 -0.43 11.62 5.82
CA ASN A 47 0.83 12.33 5.71
C ASN A 47 1.73 11.69 4.64
N LYS A 48 1.17 11.47 3.45
CA LYS A 48 2.02 11.19 2.27
C LYS A 48 2.93 12.39 2.09
N ASN A 49 4.24 12.17 1.98
CA ASN A 49 5.17 13.24 1.70
C ASN A 49 4.71 14.01 0.45
N PRO A 50 4.38 15.31 0.53
CA PRO A 50 3.86 16.07 -0.61
C PRO A 50 4.80 16.03 -1.82
N GLY A 51 6.12 15.98 -1.60
CA GLY A 51 7.10 15.81 -2.67
C GLY A 51 6.97 14.48 -3.41
N ASN A 52 6.66 13.38 -2.71
CA ASN A 52 6.42 12.08 -3.34
C ASN A 52 5.12 12.07 -4.14
N VAL A 53 4.08 12.73 -3.64
CA VAL A 53 2.80 12.87 -4.36
C VAL A 53 3.01 13.70 -5.64
N ALA A 54 3.64 14.86 -5.53
CA ALA A 54 3.94 15.72 -6.67
C ALA A 54 4.86 15.02 -7.69
N GLY A 55 5.85 14.26 -7.21
CA GLY A 55 6.72 13.44 -8.04
C GLY A 55 5.97 12.37 -8.83
N GLY A 56 5.04 11.67 -8.19
CA GLY A 56 4.17 10.70 -8.85
C GLY A 56 3.27 11.33 -9.91
N LEU A 57 2.64 12.46 -9.61
CA LEU A 57 1.81 13.20 -10.57
C LEU A 57 2.65 13.66 -11.78
N LYS A 58 3.87 14.18 -11.56
CA LYS A 58 4.79 14.54 -12.65
C LYS A 58 5.20 13.32 -13.49
N ALA A 59 5.38 12.15 -12.87
CA ALA A 59 5.66 10.92 -13.61
C ALA A 59 4.48 10.52 -14.50
N THR A 60 3.24 10.66 -14.02
CA THR A 60 2.03 10.44 -14.82
C THR A 60 1.98 11.35 -16.05
N LEU A 61 2.35 12.62 -15.91
CA LEU A 61 2.39 13.58 -17.03
C LEU A 61 3.41 13.20 -18.12
N ASN A 62 4.57 12.68 -17.73
CA ASN A 62 5.65 12.34 -18.67
C ASN A 62 5.54 10.94 -19.27
N ASN A 63 4.64 10.09 -18.78
CA ASN A 63 4.53 8.72 -19.23
C ASN A 63 3.72 8.64 -20.54
N PRO A 64 4.32 8.18 -21.65
CA PRO A 64 3.62 8.07 -22.93
C PRO A 64 2.50 7.00 -22.93
N ASN A 65 2.52 6.06 -21.99
CA ASN A 65 1.54 4.98 -21.88
C ASN A 65 0.32 5.36 -21.00
N VAL A 66 0.25 6.60 -20.52
CA VAL A 66 -0.87 7.11 -19.73
C VAL A 66 -1.84 7.85 -20.64
N SER A 67 -3.14 7.69 -20.41
CA SER A 67 -4.18 8.39 -21.16
C SER A 67 -4.15 9.91 -20.92
N GLU A 68 -4.60 10.68 -21.91
CA GLU A 68 -4.66 12.14 -21.79
C GLU A 68 -5.57 12.61 -20.66
N GLU A 69 -6.67 11.90 -20.38
CA GLU A 69 -7.55 12.18 -19.25
C GLU A 69 -6.83 12.01 -17.90
N ALA A 70 -6.05 10.92 -17.74
CA ALA A 70 -5.27 10.69 -16.53
C ALA A 70 -4.15 11.72 -16.36
N LYS A 71 -3.54 12.18 -17.46
CA LYS A 71 -2.57 13.28 -17.44
C LYS A 71 -3.24 14.60 -17.03
N GLN A 72 -4.41 14.92 -17.58
CA GLN A 72 -5.13 16.14 -17.22
C GLN A 72 -5.49 16.15 -15.73
N SER A 73 -6.06 15.05 -15.22
CA SER A 73 -6.33 14.91 -13.78
C SER A 73 -5.07 15.04 -12.92
N ALA A 74 -3.95 14.46 -13.35
CA ALA A 74 -2.69 14.59 -12.62
C ALA A 74 -2.15 16.03 -12.61
N LYS A 75 -2.37 16.77 -13.71
CA LYS A 75 -2.02 18.19 -13.82
C LYS A 75 -2.86 19.05 -12.88
N ASP A 76 -4.17 18.85 -12.87
CA ASP A 76 -5.09 19.61 -12.01
C ASP A 76 -4.76 19.39 -10.53
N ARG A 77 -4.55 18.13 -10.14
CA ARG A 77 -4.12 17.78 -8.79
C ARG A 77 -2.76 18.35 -8.42
N LEU A 78 -1.85 18.54 -9.37
CA LEU A 78 -0.55 19.15 -9.11
C LEU A 78 -0.65 20.68 -8.92
N ASN A 79 -1.65 21.32 -9.54
CA ASN A 79 -1.93 22.74 -9.36
C ASN A 79 -2.64 23.02 -8.02
N ASP A 80 -3.44 22.07 -7.54
CA ASP A 80 -4.19 22.16 -6.28
C ASP A 80 -3.38 21.76 -5.03
N MET A 81 -2.10 21.35 -5.21
CA MET A 81 -1.17 20.98 -4.13
C MET A 81 -0.38 22.17 -3.60
#